data_AF-A0A1M6CA66-F1
#
_entry.id   AF-A0A1M6CA66-F1
#
_cell.length_a   1.000
_cell.length_b   1.000
_cell.length_c   1.000
_cell.angle_alpha   90.00
_cell.angle_beta   90.00
_cell.angle_gamma   90.00
#
_symmetry.space_group_name_H-M   'P 1'
#
loop_
_entity.id
_entity.type
_entity.pdbx_description
1 polymer ?
#
loop_
_entity_poly.entity_id
_entity_poly.type
_entity_poly.pdbx_seq_one_letter_code
_entity_poly.pdbx_strand_id
1 'polypeptide(L)'
;MIAPTILKGELVERFREHLLEFNYYHIIYEGKNNSCIESRSFNIYEANLIINNFINSNIPIVCMAGSKSSIPFFDYHCAVNIDKEKGEAYVYELLVKESKEENLIKGLVMALYVMKYFLKSDKCKIERLIVPLLILGCEDNEEFVVENIISENKAILYLKNIG
;
A
#
# COMPACT_ATOMS: atom_id res chain seq x y z
N MET A 1 1.34 -15.00 9.43
CA MET A 1 0.84 -14.52 8.13
C MET A 1 -0.08 -13.34 8.42
N ILE A 2 0.26 -12.15 7.91
CA ILE A 2 -0.57 -10.95 8.08
C ILE A 2 -1.72 -11.08 7.08
N ALA A 3 -2.97 -11.12 7.56
CA ALA A 3 -4.11 -11.13 6.67
C ALA A 3 -4.41 -9.68 6.24
N PRO A 4 -4.32 -9.34 4.95
CA PRO A 4 -4.77 -8.03 4.47
C PRO A 4 -6.25 -7.88 4.78
N THR A 5 -6.62 -6.71 5.32
CA THR A 5 -8.02 -6.39 5.62
C THR A 5 -8.45 -5.20 4.78
N ILE A 6 -9.61 -5.32 4.16
CA ILE A 6 -10.20 -4.21 3.41
C ILE A 6 -10.80 -3.21 4.41
N LEU A 7 -10.38 -1.95 4.31
CA LEU A 7 -10.89 -0.87 5.16
C LEU A 7 -12.37 -0.62 4.88
N LYS A 8 -13.24 -0.96 5.84
CA LYS A 8 -14.70 -0.76 5.76
C LYS A 8 -15.36 -0.79 7.13
N GLY A 9 -16.54 -0.17 7.23
CA GLY A 9 -17.36 -0.19 8.45
C GLY A 9 -16.61 0.36 9.68
N GLU A 10 -16.72 -0.32 10.81
CA GLU A 10 -16.07 0.06 12.08
C GLU A 10 -14.54 0.18 11.99
N LEU A 11 -13.92 -0.47 11.00
CA LEU A 11 -12.47 -0.39 10.81
C LEU A 11 -12.02 1.01 10.36
N VAL A 12 -12.91 1.78 9.73
CA VAL A 12 -12.64 3.15 9.29
C VAL A 12 -12.31 4.04 10.48
N GLU A 13 -13.14 4.03 11.52
CA GLU A 13 -12.92 4.87 12.70
C GLU A 13 -11.69 4.41 13.48
N ARG A 14 -11.49 3.09 13.63
CA ARG A 14 -10.27 2.56 14.28
C ARG A 14 -9.00 2.97 13.55
N PHE A 15 -9.02 2.95 12.21
CA PHE A 15 -7.86 3.38 11.44
C PHE A 15 -7.66 4.89 11.54
N ARG A 16 -8.74 5.69 11.54
CA ARG A 16 -8.69 7.13 11.77
C ARG A 16 -8.02 7.45 13.11
N GLU A 17 -8.46 6.83 14.20
CA GLU A 17 -7.86 6.99 15.53
C GLU A 17 -6.37 6.64 15.52
N HIS A 18 -6.00 5.56 14.84
CA HIS A 18 -4.61 5.13 14.72
C HIS A 18 -3.72 6.16 14.00
N LEU A 19 -4.23 6.83 12.96
CA LEU A 19 -3.50 7.89 12.25
C LEU A 19 -3.26 9.15 13.12
N LEU A 20 -4.12 9.40 14.11
CA LEU A 20 -3.97 10.52 15.04
C LEU A 20 -2.94 10.23 16.13
N GLU A 21 -2.81 8.96 16.53
CA GLU A 21 -1.97 8.53 17.65
C GLU A 21 -0.54 8.17 17.23
N PHE A 22 -0.36 7.56 16.06
CA PHE A 22 0.93 6.99 15.66
C PHE A 22 1.58 7.74 14.50
N ASN A 23 2.90 7.78 14.52
CA ASN A 23 3.68 8.38 13.45
C ASN A 23 3.78 7.47 12.23
N TYR A 24 3.58 8.06 11.05
CA TYR A 24 3.74 7.43 9.75
C TYR A 24 4.53 8.34 8.80
N TYR A 25 5.27 7.70 7.90
CA TYR A 25 5.69 8.28 6.65
C TYR A 25 4.55 8.12 5.63
N HIS A 26 4.14 9.24 5.03
CA HIS A 26 3.17 9.26 3.95
C HIS A 26 3.90 9.20 2.61
N ILE A 27 4.26 7.99 2.18
CA ILE A 27 5.16 7.77 1.04
C ILE A 27 4.50 8.10 -0.29
N ILE A 28 3.21 7.76 -0.43
CA ILE A 28 2.43 8.06 -1.63
C ILE A 28 1.14 8.71 -1.18
N TYR A 29 0.85 9.89 -1.72
CA TYR A 29 -0.37 10.65 -1.50
C TYR A 29 -1.00 10.96 -2.85
N GLU A 30 -2.25 10.54 -3.05
CA GLU A 30 -3.00 10.70 -4.30
C GLU A 30 -2.23 10.28 -5.56
N GLY A 31 -1.51 9.15 -5.48
CA GLY A 31 -0.73 8.60 -6.59
C GLY A 31 0.55 9.36 -6.92
N LYS A 32 1.03 10.24 -6.03
CA LYS A 32 2.27 11.00 -6.19
C LYS A 32 3.29 10.63 -5.12
N ASN A 33 4.56 10.66 -5.48
CA ASN A 33 5.63 10.50 -4.50
C ASN A 33 5.57 11.60 -3.44
N ASN A 34 5.57 11.19 -2.19
CA ASN A 34 5.62 12.06 -1.02
C ASN A 34 6.66 11.56 0.00
N SER A 35 7.62 10.73 -0.46
CA SER A 35 8.64 10.07 0.36
C SER A 35 9.63 11.00 1.05
N CYS A 36 9.65 12.30 0.75
CA CYS A 36 10.57 13.27 1.33
C CYS A 36 10.08 13.86 2.67
N ILE A 37 8.88 13.49 3.13
CA ILE A 37 8.33 13.95 4.40
C ILE A 37 8.82 13.07 5.57
N GLU A 38 9.08 13.70 6.71
CA GLU A 38 9.41 13.02 7.98
C GLU A 38 8.21 12.25 8.55
N SER A 39 8.49 11.27 9.41
CA SER A 39 7.41 10.54 10.09
C SER A 39 6.70 11.44 11.10
N ARG A 40 5.38 11.43 11.06
CA ARG A 40 4.54 12.21 11.99
C ARG A 40 3.16 11.59 12.12
N SER A 41 2.46 11.93 13.20
CA SER A 41 1.03 11.72 13.27
C SER A 41 0.30 12.77 12.42
N PHE A 42 -0.95 12.47 12.11
CA PHE A 42 -1.80 13.34 11.32
C PHE A 42 -2.75 14.11 12.24
N ASN A 43 -3.08 15.34 11.86
CA ASN A 43 -4.21 16.01 12.49
C ASN A 43 -5.54 15.45 11.97
N ILE A 44 -6.65 15.80 12.62
CA ILE A 44 -7.97 15.28 12.27
C ILE A 44 -8.36 15.53 10.81
N TYR A 45 -8.00 16.69 10.26
CA TYR A 45 -8.31 17.03 8.87
C TYR A 45 -7.53 16.14 7.90
N GLU A 46 -6.23 15.97 8.13
CA GLU A 46 -5.36 15.12 7.32
C GLU A 46 -5.75 13.64 7.41
N ALA A 47 -6.04 13.14 8.61
CA ALA A 47 -6.52 11.78 8.80
C ALA A 47 -7.83 11.55 8.04
N ASN A 48 -8.75 12.53 8.03
CA ASN A 48 -10.00 12.44 7.27
C ASN A 48 -9.74 12.38 5.76
N LEU A 49 -8.80 13.17 5.24
CA LEU A 49 -8.41 13.14 3.83
C LEU A 49 -7.82 11.78 3.44
N ILE A 50 -6.88 11.27 4.24
CA ILE A 50 -6.27 9.96 4.04
C ILE A 50 -7.36 8.87 4.01
N ILE A 51 -8.24 8.86 5.02
CA ILE A 51 -9.35 7.89 5.09
C ILE A 51 -10.22 7.96 3.83
N ASN A 52 -10.57 9.17 3.39
CA ASN A 52 -11.37 9.37 2.19
C ASN A 52 -10.66 8.81 0.93
N ASN A 53 -9.35 9.04 0.81
CA ASN A 53 -8.57 8.52 -0.32
C ASN A 53 -8.49 6.99 -0.30
N PHE A 54 -8.33 6.39 0.88
CA PHE A 54 -8.41 4.93 1.02
C PHE A 54 -9.79 4.42 0.61
N ILE A 55 -10.89 4.84 1.25
CA ILE A 55 -12.22 4.27 0.99
C ILE A 55 -12.70 4.46 -0.45
N ASN A 56 -12.23 5.51 -1.14
CA ASN A 56 -12.55 5.77 -2.54
C ASN A 56 -11.66 4.98 -3.52
N SER A 57 -10.62 4.32 -3.03
CA SER A 57 -9.77 3.46 -3.86
C SER A 57 -10.43 2.11 -4.12
N ASN A 58 -10.06 1.44 -5.21
CA ASN A 58 -10.61 0.12 -5.53
C ASN A 58 -10.25 -0.95 -4.49
N ILE A 59 -9.05 -0.87 -3.90
CA ILE A 59 -8.57 -1.79 -2.87
C ILE A 59 -7.91 -1.01 -1.72
N PRO A 60 -8.64 -0.68 -0.65
CA PRO A 60 -8.05 -0.06 0.54
C PRO A 60 -7.55 -1.09 1.54
N ILE A 61 -6.26 -1.41 1.48
CA ILE A 61 -5.62 -2.43 2.32
C ILE A 61 -5.10 -1.78 3.60
N VAL A 62 -5.68 -2.17 4.72
CA VAL A 62 -5.11 -1.93 6.05
C VAL A 62 -4.68 -3.25 6.66
N CYS A 63 -3.49 -3.25 7.27
CA CYS A 63 -2.91 -4.44 7.87
C CYS A 63 -3.17 -4.36 9.36
N MET A 64 -4.03 -5.23 9.90
CA MET A 64 -4.34 -5.26 11.34
C MET A 64 -3.41 -6.21 12.05
N ALA A 65 -2.88 -5.79 13.20
CA ALA A 65 -2.17 -6.73 14.06
C ALA A 65 -3.14 -7.75 14.65
N GLY A 66 -2.65 -8.96 14.94
CA GLY A 66 -3.48 -10.01 15.54
C GLY A 66 -4.06 -9.59 16.90
N SER A 67 -5.13 -10.27 17.35
CA SER A 67 -5.88 -9.92 18.58
C SER A 67 -5.09 -9.90 19.89
N LYS A 68 -3.83 -10.35 19.88
CA LYS A 68 -2.90 -10.33 21.02
C LYS A 68 -1.91 -9.15 20.98
N SER A 69 -1.92 -8.35 19.92
CA SER A 69 -1.04 -7.19 19.77
C SER A 69 -1.59 -5.98 20.52
N SER A 70 -0.73 -5.26 21.22
CA SER A 70 -1.06 -3.95 21.81
C SER A 70 -1.17 -2.84 20.78
N ILE A 71 -0.60 -3.03 19.58
CA ILE A 71 -0.71 -2.11 18.46
C ILE A 71 -1.83 -2.63 17.55
N PRO A 72 -2.90 -1.87 17.26
CA PRO A 72 -4.06 -2.39 16.53
C PRO A 72 -3.80 -2.63 15.03
N PHE A 73 -2.80 -1.96 14.46
CA PHE A 73 -2.41 -2.06 13.06
C PHE A 73 -0.92 -2.37 12.91
N PHE A 74 -0.55 -2.99 11.80
CA PHE A 74 0.83 -3.23 11.38
C PHE A 74 1.46 -1.96 10.78
N ASP A 75 2.73 -2.08 10.42
CA ASP A 75 3.59 -0.95 10.07
C ASP A 75 3.42 -0.41 8.64
N TYR A 76 2.46 -0.90 7.86
CA TYR A 76 2.22 -0.46 6.49
C TYR A 76 0.77 -0.62 6.04
N HIS A 77 0.26 0.34 5.28
CA HIS A 77 -1.10 0.40 4.73
C HIS A 77 -1.07 0.97 3.32
N CYS A 78 -1.84 0.38 2.40
CA CYS A 78 -1.76 0.69 0.99
C CYS A 78 -3.17 0.77 0.37
N ALA A 79 -3.45 1.81 -0.40
CA ALA A 79 -4.64 1.88 -1.22
C ALA A 79 -4.27 1.83 -2.69
N VAL A 80 -4.98 1.02 -3.46
CA VAL A 80 -4.67 0.73 -4.86
C VAL A 80 -5.88 0.96 -5.74
N ASN A 81 -5.66 1.62 -6.88
CA ASN A 81 -6.64 1.77 -7.95
C ASN A 81 -6.31 0.86 -9.13
N ILE A 82 -7.35 0.41 -9.82
CA ILE A 82 -7.25 -0.59 -10.88
C ILE A 82 -7.70 0.02 -12.20
N ASP A 83 -6.85 -0.06 -13.21
CA ASP A 83 -7.23 0.10 -14.62
C ASP A 83 -7.42 -1.29 -15.23
N LYS A 84 -8.69 -1.70 -15.30
CA LYS A 84 -9.07 -3.02 -15.80
C LYS A 84 -8.80 -3.19 -17.29
N GLU A 85 -8.82 -2.10 -18.06
CA GLU A 85 -8.60 -2.14 -19.51
C GLU A 85 -7.14 -2.44 -19.83
N LYS A 86 -6.22 -1.90 -19.03
CA LYS A 86 -4.77 -2.13 -19.18
C LYS A 86 -4.25 -3.32 -18.37
N GLY A 87 -5.06 -3.88 -17.47
CA GLY A 87 -4.61 -4.92 -16.53
C GLY A 87 -3.58 -4.37 -15.53
N GLU A 88 -3.71 -3.10 -15.17
CA GLU A 88 -2.77 -2.38 -14.31
C GLU A 88 -3.40 -1.98 -13.00
N ALA A 89 -2.56 -1.88 -11.99
CA ALA A 89 -2.91 -1.26 -10.73
C ALA A 89 -1.93 -0.17 -10.37
N TYR A 90 -2.40 0.86 -9.68
CA TYR A 90 -1.62 2.03 -9.30
C TYR A 90 -1.74 2.24 -7.79
N VAL A 91 -0.61 2.38 -7.12
CA VAL A 91 -0.61 2.75 -5.70
C VAL A 91 -1.06 4.20 -5.57
N TYR A 92 -2.19 4.41 -4.91
CA TYR A 92 -2.80 5.73 -4.72
C TYR A 92 -2.47 6.32 -3.36
N GLU A 93 -2.42 5.49 -2.32
CA GLU A 93 -1.99 5.87 -0.98
C GLU A 93 -1.02 4.82 -0.44
N LEU A 94 0.04 5.25 0.23
CA LEU A 94 0.96 4.36 0.95
C LEU A 94 1.48 5.02 2.21
N LEU A 95 1.14 4.42 3.34
CA LEU A 95 1.56 4.84 4.68
C LEU A 95 2.45 3.74 5.27
N VAL A 96 3.61 4.12 5.81
CA VAL A 96 4.52 3.17 6.47
C VAL A 96 5.07 3.76 7.77
N LYS A 97 5.34 2.93 8.77
CA LYS A 97 6.02 3.34 10.00
C LYS A 97 7.54 3.26 9.85
N GLU A 98 8.26 3.53 10.94
CA GLU A 98 9.71 3.36 11.08
C GLU A 98 10.21 1.99 10.57
N SER A 99 11.49 1.90 10.22
CA SER A 99 11.99 0.92 9.22
C SER A 99 11.34 1.15 7.84
N LYS A 100 11.31 2.43 7.44
CA LYS A 100 10.62 2.96 6.25
C LYS A 100 10.83 2.13 4.99
N GLU A 101 12.07 1.81 4.63
CA GLU A 101 12.39 1.08 3.40
C GLU A 101 11.85 -0.35 3.44
N GLU A 102 12.04 -1.05 4.56
CA GLU A 102 11.53 -2.40 4.78
C GLU A 102 9.99 -2.44 4.69
N ASN A 103 9.33 -1.50 5.36
CA ASN A 103 7.86 -1.44 5.39
C ASN A 103 7.25 -0.95 4.07
N LEU A 104 7.97 -0.11 3.31
CA LEU A 104 7.63 0.21 1.92
C LEU A 104 7.56 -1.07 1.09
N ILE A 105 8.62 -1.89 1.12
CA ILE A 105 8.63 -3.15 0.36
C ILE A 105 7.52 -4.10 0.81
N LYS A 106 7.35 -4.29 2.12
CA LYS A 106 6.25 -5.14 2.64
C LYS A 106 4.87 -4.65 2.21
N GLY A 107 4.63 -3.34 2.18
CA GLY A 107 3.38 -2.74 1.71
C GLY A 107 3.11 -3.00 0.24
N LEU A 108 4.13 -2.86 -0.61
CA LEU A 108 4.03 -3.14 -2.05
C LEU A 108 3.82 -4.63 -2.33
N VAL A 109 4.54 -5.50 -1.63
CA VAL A 109 4.36 -6.96 -1.70
C VAL A 109 2.94 -7.34 -1.30
N MET A 110 2.41 -6.78 -0.20
CA MET A 110 1.04 -7.04 0.23
C MET A 110 0.01 -6.63 -0.83
N ALA A 111 0.19 -5.47 -1.46
CA ALA A 111 -0.67 -5.02 -2.56
C ALA A 111 -0.65 -6.03 -3.72
N LEU A 112 0.53 -6.50 -4.13
CA LEU A 112 0.67 -7.53 -5.16
C LEU A 112 -0.04 -8.83 -4.79
N TYR A 113 0.11 -9.34 -3.55
CA TYR A 113 -0.58 -10.54 -3.09
C TYR A 113 -2.09 -10.40 -3.11
N VAL A 114 -2.63 -9.28 -2.60
CA VAL A 114 -4.07 -9.02 -2.61
C VAL A 114 -4.58 -9.02 -4.05
N MET A 115 -3.88 -8.36 -4.97
CA MET A 115 -4.29 -8.36 -6.37
C MET A 115 -4.25 -9.76 -7.00
N LYS A 116 -3.20 -10.55 -6.76
CA LYS A 116 -3.07 -11.90 -7.35
C LYS A 116 -4.02 -12.92 -6.78
N TYR A 117 -4.32 -12.88 -5.49
CA TYR A 117 -5.04 -13.96 -4.80
C TYR A 117 -6.45 -13.58 -4.37
N PHE A 118 -6.69 -12.34 -3.95
CA PHE A 118 -8.01 -11.89 -3.52
C PHE A 118 -8.92 -11.51 -4.70
N LEU A 119 -8.36 -11.07 -5.83
CA LEU A 119 -9.16 -10.68 -7.02
C LEU A 119 -9.40 -11.83 -8.02
N LYS A 120 -9.00 -13.08 -7.72
CA LYS A 120 -9.14 -14.22 -8.64
C LYS A 120 -10.59 -14.56 -9.04
N SER A 121 -11.59 -14.07 -8.31
CA SER A 121 -13.00 -14.38 -8.61
C SER A 121 -13.57 -13.58 -9.79
N ASP A 122 -12.97 -12.43 -10.11
CA ASP A 122 -13.38 -11.59 -11.21
C ASP A 122 -12.33 -11.71 -12.32
N LYS A 123 -12.76 -11.72 -13.58
CA LYS A 123 -11.91 -11.84 -14.79
C LYS A 123 -10.88 -10.70 -14.98
N CYS A 124 -10.54 -9.99 -13.91
CA CYS A 124 -9.61 -8.89 -13.83
C CYS A 124 -8.20 -9.45 -13.63
N LYS A 125 -7.50 -9.72 -14.75
CA LYS A 125 -6.10 -10.13 -14.71
C LYS A 125 -5.23 -8.88 -14.53
N ILE A 126 -4.94 -8.53 -13.28
CA ILE A 126 -3.94 -7.50 -12.98
C ILE A 126 -2.56 -8.12 -13.08
N GLU A 127 -1.74 -7.59 -13.97
CA GLU A 127 -0.44 -8.15 -14.31
C GLU A 127 0.71 -7.38 -13.64
N ARG A 128 0.50 -6.09 -13.34
CA ARG A 128 1.54 -5.22 -12.81
C ARG A 128 1.02 -4.15 -11.87
N LEU A 129 1.86 -3.78 -10.90
CA LEU A 129 1.64 -2.67 -9.98
C LEU A 129 2.55 -1.50 -10.36
N ILE A 130 1.97 -0.34 -10.59
CA ILE A 130 2.67 0.91 -10.86
C ILE A 130 2.81 1.69 -9.56
N VAL A 131 4.05 2.07 -9.24
CA VAL A 131 4.41 2.79 -8.03
C VAL A 131 5.08 4.11 -8.45
N PRO A 132 4.60 5.28 -7.99
CA PRO A 132 5.10 6.59 -8.41
C PRO A 132 6.42 6.97 -7.71
N LEU A 133 7.35 6.02 -7.53
CA LEU A 133 8.72 6.27 -7.07
C LEU A 133 9.65 5.15 -7.54
N LEU A 134 10.96 5.42 -7.55
CA LEU A 134 11.97 4.40 -7.84
C LEU A 134 12.15 3.46 -6.64
N ILE A 135 12.21 2.16 -6.90
CA ILE A 135 12.45 1.13 -5.88
C ILE A 135 13.84 0.55 -6.13
N LEU A 136 14.77 0.82 -5.21
CA LEU A 136 16.18 0.45 -5.32
C LEU A 136 16.53 -0.69 -4.34
N GLY A 137 17.54 -1.50 -4.66
CA GLY A 137 18.04 -2.52 -3.74
C GLY A 137 17.12 -3.74 -3.57
N CYS A 138 16.26 -3.99 -4.56
CA CYS A 138 15.29 -5.10 -4.58
C CYS A 138 15.50 -6.03 -5.77
N GLU A 139 16.65 -5.97 -6.43
CA GLU A 139 16.96 -6.71 -7.65
C GLU A 139 16.90 -8.24 -7.43
N ASP A 140 17.29 -8.69 -6.23
CA ASP A 140 17.36 -10.11 -5.86
C ASP A 140 16.10 -10.64 -5.15
N ASN A 141 14.99 -9.89 -5.11
CA ASN A 141 13.79 -10.33 -4.39
C ASN A 141 13.18 -11.60 -5.04
N GLU A 142 12.89 -12.64 -4.25
CA GLU A 142 12.39 -13.92 -4.77
C GLU A 142 10.91 -13.88 -5.21
N GLU A 143 10.13 -12.90 -4.73
CA GLU A 143 8.69 -12.86 -4.90
C GLU A 143 8.23 -11.94 -6.04
N PHE A 144 9.01 -10.88 -6.33
CA PHE A 144 8.68 -9.91 -7.38
C PHE A 144 9.89 -9.44 -8.17
N VAL A 145 9.62 -8.85 -9.34
CA VAL A 145 10.58 -8.13 -10.18
C VAL A 145 10.23 -6.66 -10.16
N VAL A 146 11.25 -5.80 -10.09
CA VAL A 146 11.12 -4.34 -10.20
C VAL A 146 11.72 -3.88 -11.53
N GLU A 147 10.96 -3.10 -12.28
CA GLU A 147 11.44 -2.35 -13.43
C GLU A 147 11.34 -0.85 -13.12
N ASN A 148 12.48 -0.18 -13.00
CA ASN A 148 12.53 1.27 -12.75
C ASN A 148 12.52 2.05 -14.06
N ILE A 149 11.53 2.93 -14.23
CA ILE A 149 11.44 3.85 -15.38
C ILE A 149 11.94 5.22 -14.90
N ILE A 150 13.25 5.41 -15.03
CA ILE A 150 13.97 6.58 -14.49
C ILE A 150 13.42 7.89 -15.04
N SER A 151 13.09 7.95 -16.33
CA SER A 151 12.56 9.16 -16.99
C SER A 151 11.21 9.63 -16.43
N GLU A 152 10.48 8.75 -15.75
CA GLU A 152 9.16 9.03 -15.19
C GLU A 152 9.13 8.96 -13.65
N ASN A 153 10.29 8.73 -13.02
CA ASN A 153 10.42 8.55 -11.57
C ASN A 153 9.39 7.55 -10.99
N LYS A 154 9.22 6.41 -11.66
CA LYS A 154 8.27 5.36 -11.27
C LYS A 154 8.90 3.98 -11.34
N ALA A 155 8.32 3.04 -10.62
CA ALA A 155 8.65 1.63 -10.68
C ALA A 155 7.42 0.83 -11.13
N ILE A 156 7.67 -0.24 -11.87
CA ILE A 156 6.69 -1.26 -12.21
C ILE A 156 7.09 -2.54 -11.52
N LEU A 157 6.17 -3.09 -10.72
CA LEU A 157 6.38 -4.33 -10.00
C LEU A 157 5.54 -5.45 -10.61
N TYR A 158 6.18 -6.61 -10.76
CA TYR A 158 5.58 -7.84 -11.27
C TYR A 158 5.77 -8.95 -10.25
N LEU A 159 4.75 -9.76 -9.97
CA LEU A 159 4.97 -10.98 -9.20
C LEU A 159 5.72 -11.99 -10.07
N LYS A 160 6.75 -12.61 -9.50
CA LYS A 160 7.39 -13.76 -10.14
C LYS A 160 6.34 -14.87 -10.21
N ASN A 161 6.21 -15.50 -11.39
CA ASN A 161 5.43 -16.72 -11.51
C ASN A 161 6.19 -17.80 -10.74
N ILE A 162 5.78 -18.04 -9.49
CA ILE A 162 6.11 -19.28 -8.79
C ILE A 162 5.35 -20.36 -9.56
N GLY A 163 6.10 -21.10 -10.39
CA GLY A 163 5.61 -22.23 -11.18
C GLY A 163 5.12 -23.39 -10.33
#